data_AF-C5FVW1-F1
#
_entry.id   AF-C5FVW1-F1
#
_cell.length_a   1.000
_cell.length_b   1.000
_cell.length_c   1.000
_cell.angle_alpha   90.00
_cell.angle_beta   90.00
_cell.angle_gamma   90.00
#
_symmetry.space_group_name_H-M   'P 1'
#
loop_
_entity.id
_entity.type
_entity.pdbx_description
1 polymer ?
#
loop_
_entity_poly.entity_id
_entity_poly.type
_entity_poly.pdbx_seq_one_letter_code
_entity_poly.pdbx_strand_id
1 'polypeptide(L)'
;MINATKQWLRRHRNGIAIGAGVVGVGYLAGQYVLGKISEARERMSSERIARENLRRRFEQNQTDCTFTVLALLPTATENILAALPVEELTNELQQKRAERLAKQLNGGELGASEISSEPPSAVDDDGKSLSSLKSHEYLHASQMGDSVVGDGTPRKKSRTQLWNELKVNSLTRSFTLLYTLSLLTLLTRIQLNLLGRRNYLSSVISLASPQADPAIISLEENDGDNAFGNDFETNRRYLTFSWWLLHRGWKDLMEKVEEAVVEVFGPLNPREDITQDRLSELTLQVRIKVEGGTTSEERRTRKWLPYLLPAVEQEDYVLRESEVLSSEEVSPQTASNLRHLLDETSDLIESPQFTHILSLLNNEAFSYLIDHKCAIDAFKRPPSVPATQAPESSPANMFSSSATVIPSDSQPPNPKVKLATILAVVSRQSHTIGQGSNPPNEYLSAMEEGVRELEAFAAVVYSSNFGLEVPSPGGSVGGSFVVVPPSVEKQAPTPEETKDAGSVGIAEAQEEEINFESAWGKATDAM
;
A
#
# COMPACT_ATOMS: atom_id res chain seq x y z
N MET A 1 90.70 24.73 -1.95
CA MET A 1 89.25 25.01 -2.04
C MET A 1 88.43 24.37 -0.91
N ILE A 2 88.73 23.15 -0.45
CA ILE A 2 87.94 22.41 0.58
C ILE A 2 87.96 23.07 1.99
N ASN A 3 89.04 23.73 2.39
CA ASN A 3 89.13 24.37 3.72
C ASN A 3 88.30 25.66 3.85
N ALA A 4 88.12 26.41 2.75
CA ALA A 4 87.28 27.61 2.74
C ALA A 4 85.80 27.26 2.92
N THR A 5 85.34 26.18 2.29
CA THR A 5 83.97 25.65 2.42
C THR A 5 83.69 25.16 3.84
N LYS A 6 84.65 24.47 4.48
CA LYS A 6 84.52 24.03 5.89
C LYS A 6 84.40 25.18 6.89
N GLN A 7 85.15 26.26 6.68
CA GLN A 7 85.15 27.42 7.58
C GLN A 7 83.89 28.28 7.40
N TRP A 8 83.41 28.41 6.16
CA TRP A 8 82.13 29.06 5.85
C TRP A 8 80.94 28.31 6.47
N LEU A 9 80.92 26.97 6.35
CA LEU A 9 79.90 26.11 6.94
C LEU A 9 79.90 26.17 8.48
N ARG A 10 81.09 26.21 9.11
CA ARG A 10 81.21 26.42 10.56
C ARG A 10 80.76 27.81 11.02
N ARG A 11 80.82 28.84 10.16
CA ARG A 11 80.41 30.21 10.52
C ARG A 11 78.89 30.43 10.34
N HIS A 12 78.24 29.68 9.44
CA HIS A 12 76.79 29.76 9.19
C HIS A 12 75.96 28.58 9.74
N ARG A 13 76.57 27.69 10.54
CA ARG A 13 75.95 26.46 11.05
C ARG A 13 74.59 26.66 11.74
N ASN A 14 74.42 27.77 12.47
CA ASN A 14 73.15 28.07 13.15
C ASN A 14 72.06 28.48 12.14
N GLY A 15 72.41 29.28 11.12
CA GLY A 15 71.48 29.67 10.06
C GLY A 15 71.06 28.50 9.17
N ILE A 16 72.00 27.58 8.88
CA ILE A 16 71.71 26.36 8.12
C ILE A 16 70.84 25.39 8.93
N ALA A 17 71.10 25.23 10.23
CA ALA A 17 70.29 24.37 11.10
C ALA A 17 68.84 24.90 11.26
N ILE A 18 68.67 26.21 11.44
CA ILE A 18 67.35 26.84 11.51
C ILE A 18 66.62 26.70 10.16
N GLY A 19 67.30 26.96 9.04
CA GLY A 19 66.74 26.78 7.70
C GLY A 19 66.31 25.34 7.42
N ALA A 20 67.15 24.36 7.75
CA ALA A 20 66.82 22.94 7.61
C ALA A 20 65.66 22.51 8.51
N GLY A 21 65.58 23.03 9.74
CA GLY A 21 64.48 22.77 10.67
C GLY A 21 63.14 23.32 10.16
N VAL A 22 63.12 24.56 9.67
CA VAL A 22 61.91 25.18 9.09
C VAL A 22 61.44 24.43 7.85
N VAL A 23 62.36 24.03 6.96
CA VAL A 23 62.03 23.23 5.77
C VAL A 23 61.51 21.85 6.16
N GLY A 24 62.13 21.19 7.14
CA GLY A 24 61.70 19.88 7.63
C GLY A 24 60.30 19.91 8.28
N VAL A 25 60.04 20.90 9.14
CA VAL A 25 58.71 21.09 9.75
C VAL A 25 57.67 21.44 8.69
N GLY A 26 58.00 22.31 7.73
CA GLY A 26 57.11 22.64 6.61
C GLY A 26 56.77 21.42 5.75
N TYR A 27 57.73 20.53 5.51
CA TYR A 27 57.52 19.28 4.77
C TYR A 27 56.60 18.32 5.53
N LEU A 28 56.84 18.10 6.83
CA LEU A 28 56.00 17.23 7.65
C LEU A 28 54.56 17.77 7.80
N ALA A 29 54.41 19.08 8.03
CA ALA A 29 53.11 19.72 8.08
C ALA A 29 52.37 19.63 6.73
N GLY A 30 53.08 19.85 5.62
CA GLY A 30 52.51 19.69 4.28
C GLY A 30 52.06 18.26 3.98
N GLN A 31 52.87 17.26 4.34
CA GLN A 31 52.50 15.84 4.23
C GLN A 31 51.28 15.48 5.08
N TYR A 32 51.20 15.99 6.31
CA TYR A 32 50.04 15.76 7.18
C TYR A 32 48.77 16.37 6.61
N VAL A 33 48.82 17.61 6.09
CA VAL A 33 47.66 18.27 5.49
C VAL A 33 47.21 17.56 4.21
N LEU A 34 48.14 17.17 3.33
CA LEU A 34 47.82 16.42 2.12
C LEU A 34 47.22 15.05 2.45
N GLY A 35 47.77 14.35 3.45
CA GLY A 35 47.23 13.08 3.97
C GLY A 35 45.83 13.22 4.55
N LYS A 36 45.55 14.32 5.28
CA LYS A 36 44.21 14.60 5.80
C LYS A 36 43.20 14.94 4.72
N ILE A 37 43.62 15.66 3.67
CA ILE A 37 42.75 15.96 2.52
C ILE A 37 42.47 14.69 1.72
N SER A 38 43.45 13.81 1.51
CA SER A 38 43.22 12.54 0.82
C SER A 38 42.29 11.64 1.62
N GLU A 39 42.51 11.52 2.94
CA GLU A 39 41.63 10.74 3.83
C GLU A 39 40.20 11.32 3.85
N ALA A 40 40.05 12.64 3.93
CA ALA A 40 38.73 13.28 3.86
C ALA A 40 38.04 13.05 2.51
N ARG A 41 38.78 13.14 1.40
CA ARG A 41 38.23 12.86 0.05
C ARG A 41 37.82 11.41 -0.09
N GLU A 42 38.61 10.48 0.41
CA GLU A 42 38.33 9.04 0.39
C GLU A 42 37.09 8.70 1.23
N ARG A 43 36.98 9.26 2.44
CA ARG A 43 35.79 9.14 3.31
C ARG A 43 34.54 9.69 2.62
N MET A 44 34.59 10.90 2.06
CA MET A 44 33.45 11.45 1.32
C MET A 44 33.08 10.61 0.11
N SER A 45 34.07 10.06 -0.61
CA SER A 45 33.82 9.22 -1.79
C SER A 45 33.18 7.88 -1.42
N SER A 46 33.66 7.23 -0.35
CA SER A 46 33.11 5.97 0.15
C SER A 46 31.72 6.16 0.73
N GLU A 47 31.47 7.22 1.50
CA GLU A 47 30.12 7.57 1.97
C GLU A 47 29.15 7.80 0.81
N ARG A 48 29.59 8.52 -0.22
CA ARG A 48 28.74 8.75 -1.40
C ARG A 48 28.39 7.45 -2.11
N ILE A 49 29.37 6.56 -2.29
CA ILE A 49 29.15 5.25 -2.91
C ILE A 49 28.20 4.40 -2.06
N ALA A 50 28.36 4.40 -0.73
CA ALA A 50 27.51 3.67 0.18
C ALA A 50 26.05 4.16 0.14
N ARG A 51 25.83 5.48 0.18
CA ARG A 51 24.49 6.08 0.04
C ARG A 51 23.86 5.77 -1.30
N GLU A 52 24.62 5.85 -2.39
CA GLU A 52 24.12 5.54 -3.73
C GLU A 52 23.74 4.07 -3.87
N ASN A 53 24.54 3.16 -3.32
CA ASN A 53 24.23 1.73 -3.31
C ASN A 53 22.96 1.44 -2.51
N LEU A 54 22.82 2.03 -1.32
CA LEU A 54 21.62 1.91 -0.49
C LEU A 54 20.38 2.40 -1.25
N ARG A 55 20.46 3.60 -1.85
CA ARG A 55 19.38 4.21 -2.63
C ARG A 55 18.97 3.29 -3.78
N ARG A 56 19.92 2.82 -4.58
CA ARG A 56 19.63 1.92 -5.70
C ARG A 56 18.94 0.64 -5.24
N ARG A 57 19.41 0.02 -4.15
CA ARG A 57 18.78 -1.19 -3.61
C ARG A 57 17.37 -0.92 -3.08
N PHE A 58 17.17 0.23 -2.44
CA PHE A 58 15.85 0.66 -1.98
C PHE A 58 14.88 0.88 -3.15
N GLU A 59 15.28 1.60 -4.20
CA GLU A 59 14.48 1.85 -5.41
C GLU A 59 14.13 0.54 -6.13
N GLN A 60 15.09 -0.38 -6.22
CA GLN A 60 14.85 -1.73 -6.75
C GLN A 60 13.83 -2.48 -5.87
N ASN A 61 14.02 -2.46 -4.55
CA ASN A 61 13.11 -3.11 -3.61
C ASN A 61 11.69 -2.52 -3.71
N GLN A 62 11.55 -1.21 -3.96
CA GLN A 62 10.24 -0.60 -4.18
C GLN A 62 9.58 -1.10 -5.46
N THR A 63 10.36 -1.29 -6.52
CA THR A 63 9.87 -1.86 -7.78
C THR A 63 9.43 -3.31 -7.58
N ASP A 64 10.22 -4.09 -6.84
CA ASP A 64 9.90 -5.49 -6.50
C ASP A 64 8.62 -5.58 -5.65
N CYS A 65 8.38 -4.62 -4.75
CA CYS A 65 7.12 -4.52 -4.01
C CYS A 65 5.93 -4.35 -4.95
N THR A 66 5.97 -3.37 -5.86
CA THR A 66 4.89 -3.13 -6.82
C THR A 66 4.61 -4.38 -7.67
N PHE A 67 5.65 -5.02 -8.19
CA PHE A 67 5.48 -6.27 -8.95
C PHE A 67 4.89 -7.41 -8.11
N THR A 68 5.32 -7.53 -6.85
CA THR A 68 4.80 -8.56 -5.93
C THR A 68 3.32 -8.33 -5.62
N VAL A 69 2.90 -7.08 -5.37
CA VAL A 69 1.48 -6.74 -5.18
C VAL A 69 0.67 -7.17 -6.39
N LEU A 70 1.11 -6.83 -7.60
CA LEU A 70 0.43 -7.19 -8.85
C LEU A 70 0.41 -8.70 -9.10
N ALA A 71 1.42 -9.44 -8.66
CA ALA A 71 1.46 -10.89 -8.77
C ALA A 71 0.49 -11.58 -7.79
N LEU A 72 0.32 -11.04 -6.58
CA LEU A 72 -0.52 -11.62 -5.53
C LEU A 72 -2.00 -11.19 -5.61
N LEU A 73 -2.27 -10.00 -6.15
CA LEU A 73 -3.61 -9.42 -6.25
C LEU A 73 -4.66 -10.30 -6.97
N PRO A 74 -4.34 -11.01 -8.07
CA PRO A 74 -5.29 -11.89 -8.73
C PRO A 74 -5.88 -12.97 -7.81
N THR A 75 -5.08 -13.54 -6.90
CA THR A 75 -5.54 -14.56 -5.95
C THR A 75 -6.64 -14.03 -5.03
N ALA A 76 -6.44 -12.85 -4.42
CA ALA A 76 -7.49 -12.24 -3.62
C ALA A 76 -8.71 -11.85 -4.47
N THR A 77 -8.48 -11.40 -5.70
CA THR A 77 -9.54 -10.99 -6.63
C THR A 77 -10.45 -12.15 -6.98
N GLU A 78 -9.90 -13.29 -7.39
CA GLU A 78 -10.67 -14.49 -7.71
C GLU A 78 -11.53 -14.93 -6.52
N ASN A 79 -10.94 -14.95 -5.32
CA ASN A 79 -11.63 -15.30 -4.08
C ASN A 79 -12.80 -14.34 -3.76
N ILE A 80 -12.59 -13.02 -3.90
CA ILE A 80 -13.62 -11.99 -3.64
C ILE A 80 -14.72 -12.03 -4.71
N LEU A 81 -14.37 -12.16 -5.99
CA LEU A 81 -15.35 -12.26 -7.09
C LEU A 81 -16.26 -13.49 -6.91
N ALA A 82 -15.67 -14.63 -6.51
CA ALA A 82 -16.40 -15.86 -6.27
C ALA A 82 -17.38 -15.76 -5.08
N ALA A 83 -17.00 -15.07 -4.00
CA ALA A 83 -17.88 -14.89 -2.84
C ALA A 83 -19.03 -13.90 -3.10
N LEU A 84 -18.82 -12.92 -3.98
CA LEU A 84 -19.83 -11.90 -4.29
C LEU A 84 -20.18 -11.94 -5.79
N PRO A 85 -20.97 -12.92 -6.29
CA PRO A 85 -21.17 -13.16 -7.73
C PRO A 85 -22.20 -12.19 -8.37
N VAL A 86 -21.79 -10.95 -8.61
CA VAL A 86 -22.57 -9.91 -9.32
C VAL A 86 -22.91 -10.32 -10.75
N GLU A 87 -22.01 -11.00 -11.46
CA GLU A 87 -22.21 -11.41 -12.85
C GLU A 87 -23.40 -12.36 -12.95
N GLU A 88 -23.51 -13.32 -12.03
CA GLU A 88 -24.66 -14.22 -11.93
C GLU A 88 -25.97 -13.45 -11.67
N LEU A 89 -25.94 -12.49 -10.73
CA LEU A 89 -27.10 -11.64 -10.43
C LEU A 89 -27.53 -10.79 -11.64
N THR A 90 -26.56 -10.23 -12.38
CA THR A 90 -26.85 -9.46 -13.61
C THR A 90 -27.43 -10.34 -14.71
N ASN A 91 -26.91 -11.56 -14.88
CA ASN A 91 -27.42 -12.54 -15.84
C ASN A 91 -28.86 -12.95 -15.49
N GLU A 92 -29.17 -13.24 -14.22
CA GLU A 92 -30.54 -13.58 -13.79
C GLU A 92 -31.52 -12.41 -14.04
N LEU A 93 -31.08 -11.18 -13.78
CA LEU A 93 -31.86 -9.97 -14.07
C LEU A 93 -32.13 -9.78 -15.57
N GLN A 94 -31.14 -10.06 -16.42
CA GLN A 94 -31.27 -10.01 -17.88
C GLN A 94 -32.20 -11.10 -18.40
N GLN A 95 -32.05 -12.34 -17.93
CA GLN A 95 -32.92 -13.47 -18.28
C GLN A 95 -34.38 -13.16 -17.93
N LYS A 96 -34.67 -12.67 -16.71
CA LYS A 96 -36.03 -12.27 -16.31
C LYS A 96 -36.59 -11.12 -17.14
N ARG A 97 -35.74 -10.22 -17.64
CA ARG A 97 -36.17 -9.16 -18.56
C ARG A 97 -36.52 -9.74 -19.93
N ALA A 98 -35.69 -10.63 -20.46
CA ALA A 98 -35.93 -11.31 -21.74
C ALA A 98 -37.19 -12.18 -21.70
N GLU A 99 -37.41 -12.96 -20.63
CA GLU A 99 -38.62 -13.77 -20.44
C GLU A 99 -39.90 -12.93 -20.44
N ARG A 100 -39.87 -11.76 -19.80
CA ARG A 100 -41.02 -10.84 -19.81
C ARG A 100 -41.30 -10.29 -21.19
N LEU A 101 -40.24 -9.88 -21.90
CA LEU A 101 -40.36 -9.34 -23.26
C LEU A 101 -40.86 -10.42 -24.23
N ALA A 102 -40.38 -11.65 -24.11
CA ALA A 102 -40.87 -12.80 -24.89
C ALA A 102 -42.34 -13.13 -24.59
N LYS A 103 -42.79 -13.05 -23.33
CA LYS A 103 -44.21 -13.23 -22.96
C LYS A 103 -45.11 -12.13 -23.51
N GLN A 104 -44.62 -10.88 -23.57
CA GLN A 104 -45.36 -9.78 -24.18
C GLN A 104 -45.49 -9.94 -25.70
N LEU A 105 -44.44 -10.43 -26.37
CA LEU A 105 -44.46 -10.71 -27.81
C LEU A 105 -45.34 -11.92 -28.16
N ASN A 106 -45.33 -12.99 -27.36
CA ASN A 106 -46.13 -14.19 -27.62
C ASN A 106 -47.58 -14.09 -27.12
N GLY A 107 -47.91 -13.12 -26.26
CA GLY A 107 -49.27 -12.86 -25.76
C GLY A 107 -50.10 -11.93 -26.66
N GLY A 108 -49.61 -11.61 -27.85
CA GLY A 108 -50.21 -10.64 -28.78
C GLY A 108 -51.31 -11.16 -29.72
N GLU A 109 -51.88 -12.35 -29.50
CA GLU A 109 -53.08 -12.80 -30.23
C GLU A 109 -54.33 -12.66 -29.35
N LEU A 110 -54.92 -11.45 -29.38
CA LEU A 110 -56.37 -11.15 -29.41
C LEU A 110 -56.57 -9.65 -29.10
N GLY A 111 -56.45 -8.81 -30.13
CA GLY A 111 -56.77 -7.38 -30.02
C GLY A 111 -56.11 -6.50 -31.08
N ALA A 112 -56.35 -6.79 -32.36
CA ALA A 112 -55.97 -5.86 -33.42
C ALA A 112 -56.85 -4.61 -33.38
N SER A 113 -56.27 -3.43 -33.19
CA SER A 113 -56.43 -2.24 -34.04
C SER A 113 -55.90 -0.99 -33.32
N GLU A 114 -54.71 -0.52 -33.69
CA GLU A 114 -54.52 0.70 -34.48
C GLU A 114 -53.02 0.99 -34.63
N ILE A 115 -52.65 1.29 -35.87
CA ILE A 115 -51.32 1.62 -36.32
C ILE A 115 -51.04 3.07 -35.89
N SER A 116 -49.99 3.30 -35.09
CA SER A 116 -49.28 4.58 -35.14
C SER A 116 -47.79 4.35 -34.94
N SER A 117 -47.03 4.73 -35.95
CA SER A 117 -45.59 4.60 -36.09
C SER A 117 -44.90 5.82 -35.49
N GLU A 118 -44.18 5.63 -34.37
CA GLU A 118 -43.12 6.53 -33.89
C GLU A 118 -41.99 5.71 -33.22
N PRO A 119 -40.72 6.16 -33.30
CA PRO A 119 -39.56 5.39 -32.86
C PRO A 119 -39.46 5.34 -31.32
N PRO A 120 -38.81 4.30 -30.72
CA PRO A 120 -38.87 4.07 -29.29
C PRO A 120 -37.98 5.07 -28.55
N SER A 121 -38.59 6.17 -28.07
CA SER A 121 -38.00 6.97 -27.01
C SER A 121 -38.23 6.26 -25.67
N ALA A 122 -37.16 6.06 -24.93
CA ALA A 122 -37.11 5.29 -23.70
C ALA A 122 -37.76 6.05 -22.54
N VAL A 123 -39.09 6.09 -22.47
CA VAL A 123 -39.85 6.52 -21.29
C VAL A 123 -41.19 5.77 -21.21
N ASP A 124 -41.15 4.58 -20.61
CA ASP A 124 -42.31 3.87 -20.04
C ASP A 124 -41.85 3.30 -18.69
N ASP A 125 -42.59 3.28 -17.59
CA ASP A 125 -43.94 3.74 -17.23
C ASP A 125 -44.11 3.41 -15.73
N ASP A 126 -45.24 3.83 -15.14
CA ASP A 126 -45.98 3.15 -14.08
C ASP A 126 -45.62 3.43 -12.62
N GLY A 127 -46.07 4.61 -12.17
CA GLY A 127 -46.39 4.89 -10.79
C GLY A 127 -47.89 5.08 -10.58
N LYS A 128 -48.72 4.03 -10.72
CA LYS A 128 -50.05 3.90 -10.07
C LYS A 128 -50.74 2.58 -10.43
N SER A 129 -50.81 1.66 -9.47
CA SER A 129 -51.88 0.66 -9.38
C SER A 129 -51.99 0.14 -7.95
N LEU A 130 -52.73 0.89 -7.13
CA LEU A 130 -53.27 0.45 -5.84
C LEU A 130 -54.79 0.55 -5.90
N SER A 131 -55.43 -0.36 -6.63
CA SER A 131 -56.86 -0.68 -6.47
C SER A 131 -57.33 -1.66 -7.54
N SER A 132 -57.39 -2.96 -7.23
CA SER A 132 -58.53 -3.83 -7.56
C SER A 132 -58.21 -5.27 -7.14
N LEU A 133 -58.59 -5.63 -5.91
CA LEU A 133 -58.65 -7.02 -5.47
C LEU A 133 -59.82 -7.15 -4.49
N LYS A 134 -61.03 -7.15 -5.05
CA LYS A 134 -62.25 -7.64 -4.40
C LYS A 134 -63.18 -8.21 -5.47
N SER A 135 -63.03 -9.50 -5.74
CA SER A 135 -64.11 -10.49 -5.90
C SER A 135 -63.63 -11.67 -6.74
N HIS A 136 -63.31 -12.80 -6.10
CA HIS A 136 -64.18 -13.97 -6.20
C HIS A 136 -63.71 -15.03 -5.19
N GLU A 137 -64.62 -15.34 -4.30
CA GLU A 137 -64.61 -16.37 -3.28
C GLU A 137 -65.05 -17.71 -3.92
N TYR A 138 -64.77 -18.81 -3.21
CA TYR A 138 -65.25 -20.20 -3.35
C TYR A 138 -64.34 -21.27 -4.00
N LEU A 139 -64.15 -22.34 -3.20
CA LEU A 139 -63.65 -23.71 -3.47
C LEU A 139 -62.11 -23.87 -3.44
N HIS A 140 -61.44 -24.64 -2.58
CA HIS A 140 -61.77 -25.83 -1.77
C HIS A 140 -60.83 -25.88 -0.54
N ALA A 141 -61.38 -26.08 0.66
CA ALA A 141 -60.64 -26.54 1.83
C ALA A 141 -60.81 -28.06 1.94
N SER A 142 -59.70 -28.80 2.05
CA SER A 142 -59.52 -30.07 2.78
C SER A 142 -58.35 -30.85 2.17
N GLN A 143 -57.16 -30.80 2.79
CA GLN A 143 -56.41 -32.02 3.13
C GLN A 143 -55.27 -31.66 4.09
N MET A 144 -55.47 -31.97 5.37
CA MET A 144 -54.35 -32.26 6.26
C MET A 144 -53.66 -33.52 5.73
N GLY A 145 -52.36 -33.43 5.48
CA GLY A 145 -51.51 -34.53 5.07
C GLY A 145 -50.07 -34.14 5.40
N ASP A 146 -49.62 -34.64 6.55
CA ASP A 146 -48.24 -34.66 6.99
C ASP A 146 -47.35 -35.35 5.92
N SER A 147 -46.34 -34.63 5.43
CA SER A 147 -45.32 -35.14 4.52
C SER A 147 -43.99 -34.46 4.81
N VAL A 148 -43.17 -35.19 5.56
CA VAL A 148 -41.73 -35.05 5.72
C VAL A 148 -41.02 -34.97 4.35
N VAL A 149 -40.10 -34.00 4.25
CA VAL A 149 -38.87 -33.93 3.40
C VAL A 149 -39.01 -34.36 1.93
N GLY A 150 -38.94 -33.36 1.04
CA GLY A 150 -38.71 -33.60 -0.39
C GLY A 150 -38.68 -32.33 -1.23
N ASP A 151 -37.50 -32.05 -1.79
CA ASP A 151 -37.20 -31.17 -2.93
C ASP A 151 -37.16 -29.65 -2.69
N GLY A 152 -35.94 -29.19 -2.34
CA GLY A 152 -35.56 -27.78 -2.26
C GLY A 152 -35.49 -27.13 -3.62
N THR A 153 -36.65 -26.90 -4.25
CA THR A 153 -36.71 -25.91 -5.33
C THR A 153 -36.43 -24.53 -4.73
N PRO A 154 -35.36 -23.83 -5.12
CA PRO A 154 -35.10 -22.50 -4.60
C PRO A 154 -36.26 -21.59 -5.00
N ARG A 155 -36.92 -20.96 -4.01
CA ARG A 155 -37.94 -19.93 -4.26
C ARG A 155 -37.35 -18.92 -5.23
N LYS A 156 -37.95 -18.78 -6.42
CA LYS A 156 -37.47 -17.85 -7.45
C LYS A 156 -37.43 -16.43 -6.86
N LYS A 157 -36.24 -15.84 -6.72
CA LYS A 157 -36.03 -14.50 -6.16
C LYS A 157 -36.87 -13.47 -6.91
N SER A 158 -37.42 -12.47 -6.23
CA SER A 158 -38.17 -11.40 -6.91
C SER A 158 -37.21 -10.47 -7.68
N ARG A 159 -37.71 -9.76 -8.71
CA ARG A 159 -36.88 -8.79 -9.45
C ARG A 159 -36.32 -7.70 -8.54
N THR A 160 -37.14 -7.18 -7.63
CA THR A 160 -36.72 -6.15 -6.68
C THR A 160 -35.64 -6.66 -5.73
N GLN A 161 -35.81 -7.90 -5.25
CA GLN A 161 -34.79 -8.56 -4.42
C GLN A 161 -33.46 -8.71 -5.16
N LEU A 162 -33.47 -9.13 -6.43
CA LEU A 162 -32.25 -9.23 -7.24
C LEU A 162 -31.53 -7.88 -7.41
N TRP A 163 -32.26 -6.79 -7.59
CA TRP A 163 -31.65 -5.45 -7.67
C TRP A 163 -31.05 -5.00 -6.34
N ASN A 164 -31.65 -5.38 -5.22
CA ASN A 164 -31.11 -5.08 -3.89
C ASN A 164 -29.87 -5.92 -3.58
N GLU A 165 -29.87 -7.21 -3.90
CA GLU A 165 -28.70 -8.09 -3.79
C GLU A 165 -27.57 -7.59 -4.71
N LEU A 166 -27.90 -7.20 -5.96
CA LEU A 166 -26.92 -6.62 -6.89
C LEU A 166 -26.28 -5.35 -6.32
N LYS A 167 -27.08 -4.45 -5.72
CA LYS A 167 -26.60 -3.22 -5.09
C LYS A 167 -25.61 -3.52 -3.96
N VAL A 168 -25.98 -4.41 -3.04
CA VAL A 168 -25.11 -4.76 -1.90
C VAL A 168 -23.84 -5.45 -2.39
N ASN A 169 -23.95 -6.47 -3.25
CA ASN A 169 -22.81 -7.25 -3.70
C ASN A 169 -21.83 -6.42 -4.53
N SER A 170 -22.31 -5.57 -5.45
CA SER A 170 -21.42 -4.76 -6.30
C SER A 170 -20.63 -3.72 -5.51
N LEU A 171 -21.27 -3.02 -4.56
CA LEU A 171 -20.58 -2.06 -3.69
C LEU A 171 -19.62 -2.75 -2.73
N THR A 172 -20.10 -3.80 -2.04
CA THR A 172 -19.28 -4.57 -1.09
C THR A 172 -18.04 -5.13 -1.77
N ARG A 173 -18.19 -5.69 -2.97
CA ARG A 173 -17.09 -6.28 -3.72
C ARG A 173 -16.04 -5.25 -4.09
N SER A 174 -16.42 -4.13 -4.71
CA SER A 174 -15.46 -3.11 -5.12
C SER A 174 -14.77 -2.47 -3.92
N PHE A 175 -15.51 -2.17 -2.84
CA PHE A 175 -14.93 -1.57 -1.64
C PHE A 175 -13.98 -2.53 -0.92
N THR A 176 -14.34 -3.81 -0.82
CA THR A 176 -13.45 -4.86 -0.28
C THR A 176 -12.17 -4.94 -1.11
N LEU A 177 -12.26 -4.91 -2.44
CA LEU A 177 -11.07 -4.94 -3.31
C LEU A 177 -10.16 -3.71 -3.11
N LEU A 178 -10.72 -2.51 -2.93
CA LEU A 178 -9.93 -1.30 -2.65
C LEU A 178 -9.18 -1.40 -1.31
N TYR A 179 -9.87 -1.87 -0.26
CA TYR A 179 -9.22 -2.08 1.03
C TYR A 179 -8.15 -3.18 0.97
N THR A 180 -8.45 -4.31 0.32
CA THR A 180 -7.49 -5.41 0.13
C THR A 180 -6.27 -4.96 -0.66
N LEU A 181 -6.44 -4.15 -1.72
CA LEU A 181 -5.32 -3.58 -2.49
C LEU A 181 -4.43 -2.69 -1.60
N SER A 182 -5.04 -1.82 -0.78
CA SER A 182 -4.31 -0.94 0.14
C SER A 182 -3.56 -1.71 1.22
N LEU A 183 -4.21 -2.70 1.82
CA LEU A 183 -3.64 -3.58 2.84
C LEU A 183 -2.51 -4.45 2.28
N LEU A 184 -2.70 -5.05 1.10
CA LEU A 184 -1.69 -5.85 0.42
C LEU A 184 -0.47 -4.99 0.06
N THR A 185 -0.70 -3.77 -0.43
CA THR A 185 0.38 -2.82 -0.73
C THR A 185 1.23 -2.53 0.50
N LEU A 186 0.61 -2.17 1.64
CA LEU A 186 1.37 -1.91 2.87
C LEU A 186 2.07 -3.16 3.42
N LEU A 187 1.38 -4.30 3.45
CA LEU A 187 1.98 -5.55 3.94
C LEU A 187 3.20 -5.94 3.11
N THR A 188 3.09 -5.90 1.78
CA THR A 188 4.22 -6.21 0.89
C THR A 188 5.37 -5.21 1.06
N ARG A 189 5.07 -3.92 1.23
CA ARG A 189 6.10 -2.90 1.52
C ARG A 189 6.79 -3.19 2.84
N ILE A 190 6.07 -3.53 3.90
CA ILE A 190 6.69 -3.90 5.18
C ILE A 190 7.56 -5.15 5.01
N GLN A 191 7.00 -6.22 4.44
CA GLN A 191 7.69 -7.49 4.29
C GLN A 191 9.00 -7.37 3.50
N LEU A 192 8.94 -6.79 2.31
CA LEU A 192 10.12 -6.70 1.46
C LEU A 192 11.12 -5.65 1.94
N ASN A 193 10.70 -4.56 2.61
CA ASN A 193 11.67 -3.62 3.17
C ASN A 193 12.39 -4.19 4.40
N LEU A 194 11.71 -4.97 5.25
CA LEU A 194 12.37 -5.68 6.36
C LEU A 194 13.37 -6.73 5.86
N LEU A 195 13.01 -7.49 4.81
CA LEU A 195 13.93 -8.44 4.19
C LEU A 195 15.09 -7.75 3.46
N GLY A 196 14.80 -6.69 2.71
CA GLY A 196 15.80 -5.90 2.00
C GLY A 196 16.83 -5.28 2.95
N ARG A 197 16.39 -4.79 4.11
CA ARG A 197 17.25 -4.30 5.19
C ARG A 197 18.21 -5.39 5.69
N ARG A 198 17.71 -6.59 6.02
CA ARG A 198 18.53 -7.72 6.49
C ARG A 198 19.56 -8.14 5.44
N ASN A 199 19.14 -8.26 4.18
CA ASN A 199 20.02 -8.60 3.06
C ASN A 199 21.11 -7.53 2.85
N TYR A 200 20.77 -6.24 3.01
CA TYR A 200 21.73 -5.15 2.95
C TYR A 200 22.74 -5.22 4.09
N LEU A 201 22.29 -5.39 5.34
CA LEU A 201 23.17 -5.51 6.51
C LEU A 201 24.12 -6.69 6.39
N SER A 202 23.63 -7.86 5.99
CA SER A 202 24.47 -9.04 5.72
C SER A 202 25.55 -8.75 4.67
N SER A 203 25.18 -8.05 3.59
CA SER A 203 26.13 -7.60 2.55
C SER A 203 27.19 -6.63 3.08
N VAL A 204 26.82 -5.72 3.99
CA VAL A 204 27.75 -4.72 4.53
C VAL A 204 28.67 -5.33 5.60
N ILE A 205 28.14 -6.19 6.48
CA ILE A 205 28.91 -6.87 7.52
C ILE A 205 29.96 -7.79 6.90
N SER A 206 29.61 -8.53 5.84
CA SER A 206 30.57 -9.36 5.09
C SER A 206 31.69 -8.54 4.45
N LEU A 207 31.40 -7.33 3.96
CA LEU A 207 32.42 -6.40 3.44
C LEU A 207 33.31 -5.80 4.54
N ALA A 208 32.81 -5.69 5.77
CA ALA A 208 33.53 -5.10 6.91
C ALA A 208 34.32 -6.12 7.75
N SER A 209 34.05 -7.41 7.61
CA SER A 209 34.66 -8.46 8.43
C SER A 209 36.12 -8.73 8.01
N PRO A 210 37.13 -8.52 8.88
CA PRO A 210 38.56 -8.60 8.50
C PRO A 210 39.10 -9.99 8.15
N GLN A 211 38.26 -11.04 8.19
CA GLN A 211 38.63 -12.42 7.81
C GLN A 211 38.22 -12.79 6.38
N ALA A 212 37.61 -11.86 5.62
CA ALA A 212 37.42 -12.05 4.18
C ALA A 212 38.72 -11.63 3.46
N ASP A 213 39.54 -12.61 3.10
CA ASP A 213 40.75 -12.39 2.29
C ASP A 213 40.42 -11.58 1.02
N PRO A 214 41.12 -10.45 0.74
CA PRO A 214 40.85 -9.62 -0.41
C PRO A 214 41.65 -10.14 -1.61
N ALA A 215 41.41 -11.37 -2.07
CA ALA A 215 41.83 -11.81 -3.40
C ALA A 215 41.24 -13.19 -3.74
N ILE A 216 40.70 -13.30 -4.95
CA ILE A 216 40.24 -14.50 -5.64
C ILE A 216 38.79 -14.88 -5.29
N ILE A 217 37.93 -14.70 -6.29
CA ILE A 217 36.70 -15.48 -6.49
C ILE A 217 37.11 -16.96 -6.48
N SER A 218 37.17 -17.57 -5.29
CA SER A 218 37.35 -18.99 -5.14
C SER A 218 35.97 -19.63 -5.26
N LEU A 219 35.71 -20.19 -6.45
CA LEU A 219 34.67 -21.20 -6.66
C LEU A 219 35.12 -22.51 -5.98
N GLU A 220 35.28 -22.48 -4.66
CA GLU A 220 35.39 -23.69 -3.86
C GLU A 220 34.17 -23.70 -2.93
N GLU A 221 33.25 -24.61 -3.25
CA GLU A 221 32.20 -25.12 -2.38
C GLU A 221 32.83 -25.50 -1.04
N ASN A 222 32.73 -24.61 -0.06
CA ASN A 222 33.29 -24.82 1.27
C ASN A 222 32.15 -24.66 2.27
N ASP A 223 31.44 -25.75 2.55
CA ASP A 223 30.61 -26.11 3.72
C ASP A 223 30.04 -24.99 4.63
N GLY A 224 29.56 -23.88 4.04
CA GLY A 224 28.88 -22.75 4.69
C GLY A 224 27.40 -22.64 4.34
N ASP A 225 26.84 -23.69 3.73
CA ASP A 225 25.51 -23.70 3.09
C ASP A 225 24.35 -23.49 4.09
N ASN A 226 24.58 -23.72 5.39
CA ASN A 226 23.55 -23.61 6.42
C ASN A 226 23.17 -22.17 6.82
N ALA A 227 24.08 -21.20 6.72
CA ALA A 227 23.78 -19.82 7.12
C ALA A 227 22.99 -19.07 6.04
N PHE A 228 23.38 -19.25 4.77
CA PHE A 228 22.65 -18.70 3.63
C PHE A 228 21.34 -19.47 3.36
N GLY A 229 21.35 -20.80 3.56
CA GLY A 229 20.15 -21.64 3.47
C GLY A 229 19.09 -21.34 4.53
N ASN A 230 19.49 -21.12 5.80
CA ASN A 230 18.54 -20.72 6.86
C ASN A 230 17.91 -19.36 6.60
N ASP A 231 18.64 -18.39 6.05
CA ASP A 231 18.08 -17.08 5.72
C ASP A 231 17.09 -17.19 4.56
N PHE A 232 17.42 -17.96 3.52
CA PHE A 232 16.49 -18.24 2.41
C PHE A 232 15.19 -18.92 2.89
N GLU A 233 15.30 -19.94 3.75
CA GLU A 233 14.13 -20.64 4.31
C GLU A 233 13.28 -19.70 5.19
N THR A 234 13.93 -18.90 6.05
CA THR A 234 13.26 -17.89 6.87
C THR A 234 12.49 -16.90 5.99
N ASN A 235 13.15 -16.37 4.96
CA ASN A 235 12.57 -15.37 4.04
C ASN A 235 11.36 -15.95 3.30
N ARG A 236 11.46 -17.19 2.80
CA ARG A 236 10.35 -17.89 2.14
C ARG A 236 9.17 -18.09 3.09
N ARG A 237 9.40 -18.58 4.31
CA ARG A 237 8.34 -18.77 5.33
C ARG A 237 7.69 -17.46 5.74
N TYR A 238 8.47 -16.40 5.87
CA TYR A 238 7.96 -15.07 6.24
C TYR A 238 7.05 -14.48 5.15
N LEU A 239 7.46 -14.52 3.88
CA LEU A 239 6.66 -14.01 2.76
C LEU A 239 5.33 -14.74 2.59
N THR A 240 5.28 -16.03 2.96
CA THR A 240 4.06 -16.84 2.97
C THR A 240 2.95 -16.25 3.86
N PHE A 241 3.26 -15.44 4.87
CA PHE A 241 2.21 -14.87 5.72
C PHE A 241 1.27 -13.90 4.99
N SER A 242 1.66 -13.39 3.81
CA SER A 242 0.74 -12.69 2.90
C SER A 242 -0.48 -13.55 2.51
N TRP A 243 -0.35 -14.88 2.55
CA TRP A 243 -1.44 -15.84 2.32
C TRP A 243 -2.67 -15.57 3.20
N TRP A 244 -2.48 -15.12 4.44
CA TRP A 244 -3.58 -14.86 5.37
C TRP A 244 -4.55 -13.83 4.83
N LEU A 245 -4.04 -12.66 4.43
CA LEU A 245 -4.85 -11.63 3.79
C LEU A 245 -5.55 -12.15 2.53
N LEU A 246 -4.86 -12.94 1.70
CA LEU A 246 -5.35 -13.41 0.41
C LEU A 246 -6.46 -14.49 0.51
N HIS A 247 -6.55 -15.22 1.62
CA HIS A 247 -7.46 -16.38 1.76
C HIS A 247 -8.45 -16.30 2.93
N ARG A 248 -8.08 -15.60 4.01
CA ARG A 248 -8.87 -15.52 5.24
C ARG A 248 -9.19 -14.09 5.65
N GLY A 249 -8.19 -13.24 5.81
CA GLY A 249 -8.35 -11.89 6.34
C GLY A 249 -9.30 -11.01 5.52
N TRP A 250 -9.33 -11.17 4.19
CA TRP A 250 -10.28 -10.44 3.34
C TRP A 250 -11.75 -10.78 3.62
N LYS A 251 -12.07 -11.96 4.17
CA LYS A 251 -13.46 -12.39 4.44
C LYS A 251 -14.06 -11.58 5.58
N ASP A 252 -13.34 -11.48 6.69
CA ASP A 252 -13.76 -10.69 7.85
C ASP A 252 -13.85 -9.20 7.48
N LEU A 253 -12.97 -8.73 6.60
CA LEU A 253 -13.02 -7.39 6.04
C LEU A 253 -14.27 -7.20 5.16
N MET A 254 -14.55 -8.16 4.28
CA MET A 254 -15.73 -8.17 3.42
C MET A 254 -17.02 -8.12 4.23
N GLU A 255 -17.15 -8.95 5.27
CA GLU A 255 -18.32 -8.95 6.16
C GLU A 255 -18.53 -7.58 6.81
N LYS A 256 -17.44 -6.93 7.25
CA LYS A 256 -17.52 -5.58 7.83
C LYS A 256 -17.92 -4.52 6.82
N VAL A 257 -17.40 -4.61 5.59
CA VAL A 257 -17.78 -3.73 4.49
C VAL A 257 -19.25 -3.96 4.11
N GLU A 258 -19.71 -5.21 4.05
CA GLU A 258 -21.09 -5.59 3.73
C GLU A 258 -22.06 -5.01 4.75
N GLU A 259 -21.77 -5.16 6.05
CA GLU A 259 -22.56 -4.57 7.14
C GLU A 259 -22.73 -3.05 6.95
N ALA A 260 -21.63 -2.35 6.67
CA ALA A 260 -21.65 -0.90 6.45
C ALA A 260 -22.41 -0.50 5.17
N VAL A 261 -22.25 -1.26 4.07
CA VAL A 261 -22.95 -1.02 2.81
C VAL A 261 -24.45 -1.26 2.97
N VAL A 262 -24.85 -2.33 3.66
CA VAL A 262 -26.26 -2.63 3.95
C VAL A 262 -26.89 -1.53 4.77
N GLU A 263 -26.19 -1.00 5.77
CA GLU A 263 -26.72 0.09 6.60
C GLU A 263 -26.88 1.40 5.82
N VAL A 264 -25.89 1.77 5.01
CA VAL A 264 -25.86 3.08 4.33
C VAL A 264 -26.66 3.07 3.02
N PHE A 265 -26.46 2.06 2.17
CA PHE A 265 -27.10 1.96 0.86
C PHE A 265 -28.39 1.13 0.90
N GLY A 266 -28.67 0.36 1.96
CA GLY A 266 -29.85 -0.49 2.09
C GLY A 266 -31.18 0.23 1.83
N PRO A 267 -31.44 1.40 2.44
CA PRO A 267 -32.69 2.15 2.26
C PRO A 267 -32.93 2.68 0.84
N LEU A 268 -31.87 2.81 0.04
CA LEU A 268 -31.92 3.42 -1.29
C LEU A 268 -32.52 2.47 -2.32
N ASN A 269 -33.38 2.97 -3.19
CA ASN A 269 -33.90 2.16 -4.29
C ASN A 269 -32.86 2.11 -5.42
N PRO A 270 -32.45 0.93 -5.92
CA PRO A 270 -31.52 0.81 -7.04
C PRO A 270 -31.92 1.58 -8.31
N ARG A 271 -33.18 2.02 -8.43
CA ARG A 271 -33.69 2.79 -9.56
C ARG A 271 -33.84 4.29 -9.31
N GLU A 272 -33.57 4.76 -8.11
CA GLU A 272 -33.65 6.19 -7.81
C GLU A 272 -32.48 6.95 -8.47
N ASP A 273 -32.72 8.23 -8.73
CA ASP A 273 -31.73 9.13 -9.31
C ASP A 273 -30.90 9.79 -8.20
N ILE A 274 -29.58 9.61 -8.27
CA ILE A 274 -28.64 10.18 -7.30
C ILE A 274 -27.62 11.08 -7.99
N THR A 275 -27.11 12.08 -7.25
CA THR A 275 -26.02 12.96 -7.70
C THR A 275 -24.66 12.35 -7.35
N GLN A 276 -23.60 12.85 -7.98
CA GLN A 276 -22.23 12.47 -7.63
C GLN A 276 -21.92 12.83 -6.17
N ASP A 277 -22.26 14.05 -5.73
CA ASP A 277 -22.03 14.49 -4.35
C ASP A 277 -22.69 13.54 -3.33
N ARG A 278 -23.90 13.05 -3.63
CA ARG A 278 -24.60 12.09 -2.78
C ARG A 278 -23.90 10.73 -2.76
N LEU A 279 -23.37 10.28 -3.90
CA LEU A 279 -22.58 9.05 -3.97
C LEU A 279 -21.29 9.16 -3.13
N SER A 280 -20.58 10.29 -3.23
CA SER A 280 -19.37 10.55 -2.44
C SER A 280 -19.68 10.63 -0.94
N GLU A 281 -20.78 11.28 -0.55
CA GLU A 281 -21.25 11.33 0.85
C GLU A 281 -21.58 9.93 1.40
N LEU A 282 -22.34 9.13 0.66
CA LEU A 282 -22.70 7.76 1.06
C LEU A 282 -21.45 6.87 1.16
N THR A 283 -20.51 7.02 0.22
CA THR A 283 -19.24 6.28 0.27
C THR A 283 -18.43 6.67 1.50
N LEU A 284 -18.36 7.96 1.84
CA LEU A 284 -17.70 8.42 3.06
C LEU A 284 -18.37 7.85 4.32
N GLN A 285 -19.71 7.77 4.36
CA GLN A 285 -20.42 7.14 5.48
C GLN A 285 -20.07 5.66 5.64
N VAL A 286 -19.95 4.91 4.54
CA VAL A 286 -19.47 3.52 4.59
C VAL A 286 -18.06 3.46 5.15
N ARG A 287 -17.15 4.31 4.66
CA ARG A 287 -15.75 4.37 5.12
C ARG A 287 -15.64 4.70 6.61
N ILE A 288 -16.42 5.65 7.13
CA ILE A 288 -16.44 5.98 8.56
C ILE A 288 -16.78 4.74 9.41
N LYS A 289 -17.73 3.92 8.96
CA LYS A 289 -18.14 2.68 9.66
C LYS A 289 -17.10 1.57 9.59
N VAL A 290 -16.38 1.45 8.47
CA VAL A 290 -15.35 0.42 8.28
C VAL A 290 -14.03 0.81 8.95
N GLU A 291 -13.65 2.07 8.88
CA GLU A 291 -12.37 2.60 9.38
C GLU A 291 -12.45 3.04 10.85
N GLY A 292 -13.65 3.13 11.44
CA GLY A 292 -13.85 3.39 12.86
C GLY A 292 -13.91 4.87 13.26
N GLY A 293 -13.98 5.81 12.30
CA GLY A 293 -14.06 7.23 12.61
C GLY A 293 -14.03 8.18 11.42
N THR A 294 -14.34 9.44 11.69
CA THR A 294 -14.29 10.54 10.71
C THR A 294 -12.91 11.20 10.71
N THR A 295 -12.28 11.31 11.89
CA THR A 295 -10.97 11.93 12.03
C THR A 295 -9.85 10.90 11.96
N SER A 296 -8.64 11.35 11.62
CA SER A 296 -7.46 10.47 11.62
C SER A 296 -7.15 9.90 13.00
N GLU A 297 -7.54 10.58 14.09
CA GLU A 297 -7.31 10.13 15.47
C GLU A 297 -8.27 9.01 15.88
N GLU A 298 -9.55 9.16 15.57
CA GLU A 298 -10.55 8.12 15.85
C GLU A 298 -10.21 6.79 15.14
N ARG A 299 -9.73 6.90 13.89
CA ARG A 299 -9.31 5.75 13.08
C ARG A 299 -8.11 5.00 13.69
N ARG A 300 -7.28 5.63 14.54
CA ARG A 300 -6.14 4.94 15.19
C ARG A 300 -6.56 3.81 16.11
N THR A 301 -7.80 3.82 16.60
CA THR A 301 -8.34 2.75 17.45
C THR A 301 -8.71 1.49 16.66
N ARG A 302 -8.73 1.57 15.33
CA ARG A 302 -9.09 0.48 14.43
C ARG A 302 -7.94 -0.53 14.35
N LYS A 303 -8.24 -1.76 14.72
CA LYS A 303 -7.30 -2.88 14.65
C LYS A 303 -7.28 -3.49 13.25
N TRP A 304 -6.20 -3.26 12.51
CA TRP A 304 -6.00 -3.82 11.17
C TRP A 304 -5.25 -5.14 11.15
N LEU A 305 -4.45 -5.42 12.19
CA LEU A 305 -3.64 -6.63 12.32
C LEU A 305 -4.39 -7.94 12.03
N PRO A 306 -5.62 -8.18 12.54
CA PRO A 306 -6.32 -9.45 12.31
C PRO A 306 -6.64 -9.73 10.83
N TYR A 307 -6.75 -8.68 10.00
CA TYR A 307 -6.98 -8.82 8.56
C TYR A 307 -5.71 -9.17 7.79
N LEU A 308 -4.53 -8.86 8.35
CA LEU A 308 -3.24 -8.97 7.67
C LEU A 308 -2.46 -10.21 8.10
N LEU A 309 -2.45 -10.50 9.40
CA LEU A 309 -1.69 -11.60 9.99
C LEU A 309 -2.62 -12.51 10.83
N PRO A 310 -2.33 -13.82 10.85
CA PRO A 310 -3.01 -14.76 11.75
C PRO A 310 -2.66 -14.46 13.21
N ALA A 311 -3.50 -14.93 14.13
CA ALA A 311 -3.08 -15.05 15.52
C ALA A 311 -1.91 -16.05 15.64
N VAL A 312 -1.09 -15.91 16.67
CA VAL A 312 0.11 -16.76 16.90
C VAL A 312 -0.20 -18.26 16.82
N GLU A 313 -1.35 -18.65 17.34
CA GLU A 313 -1.83 -20.04 17.37
C GLU A 313 -2.15 -20.62 15.97
N GLN A 314 -2.33 -19.74 14.97
CA GLN A 314 -2.73 -20.08 13.61
C GLN A 314 -1.56 -19.92 12.61
N GLU A 315 -0.38 -19.51 13.05
CA GLU A 315 0.80 -19.36 12.19
C GLU A 315 1.21 -20.68 11.55
N ASP A 316 1.25 -21.77 12.32
CA ASP A 316 1.54 -23.12 11.84
C ASP A 316 0.53 -23.59 10.77
N TYR A 317 -0.72 -23.16 10.90
CA TYR A 317 -1.75 -23.47 9.91
C TYR A 317 -1.46 -22.79 8.57
N VAL A 318 -1.04 -21.52 8.58
CA VAL A 318 -0.67 -20.79 7.35
C VAL A 318 0.53 -21.46 6.67
N LEU A 319 1.54 -21.87 7.44
CA LEU A 319 2.72 -22.54 6.88
C LEU A 319 2.37 -23.90 6.24
N ARG A 320 1.42 -24.64 6.82
CA ARG A 320 0.92 -25.92 6.26
C ARG A 320 0.17 -25.74 4.96
N GLU A 321 -0.76 -24.78 4.92
CA GLU A 321 -1.62 -24.56 3.75
C GLU A 321 -0.88 -23.97 2.55
N SER A 322 0.19 -23.21 2.78
CA SER A 322 0.98 -22.60 1.72
C SER A 322 1.94 -23.58 1.02
N GLU A 323 1.90 -24.88 1.34
CA GLU A 323 2.80 -25.92 0.81
C GLU A 323 4.30 -25.60 1.00
N VAL A 324 4.63 -24.73 1.97
CA VAL A 324 6.02 -24.32 2.24
C VAL A 324 6.78 -25.38 3.05
N LEU A 325 6.05 -26.28 3.68
CA LEU A 325 6.59 -27.40 4.45
C LEU A 325 7.12 -28.50 3.52
N SER A 326 8.42 -28.45 3.22
CA SER A 326 9.19 -29.68 3.11
C SER A 326 9.24 -30.32 4.50
N SER A 327 9.14 -31.64 4.60
CA SER A 327 9.04 -32.42 5.85
C SER A 327 10.26 -32.36 6.80
N GLU A 328 11.03 -31.28 6.80
CA GLU A 328 12.21 -31.08 7.64
C GLU A 328 11.86 -30.29 8.90
N GLU A 329 12.41 -30.72 10.04
CA GLU A 329 12.29 -30.03 11.31
C GLU A 329 12.85 -28.60 11.17
N VAL A 330 12.05 -27.60 11.59
CA VAL A 330 12.49 -26.21 11.58
C VAL A 330 13.68 -26.04 12.53
N SER A 331 14.83 -25.61 11.99
CA SER A 331 15.96 -25.21 12.81
C SER A 331 15.53 -24.16 13.85
N PRO A 332 15.95 -24.27 15.13
CA PRO A 332 15.62 -23.28 16.16
C PRO A 332 15.92 -21.84 15.76
N GLN A 333 17.00 -21.62 14.98
CA GLN A 333 17.39 -20.30 14.48
C GLN A 333 16.40 -19.75 13.44
N THR A 334 15.90 -20.60 12.56
CA THR A 334 14.89 -20.22 11.55
C THR A 334 13.57 -19.84 12.23
N ALA A 335 13.17 -20.61 13.25
CA ALA A 335 11.98 -20.29 14.05
C ALA A 335 12.13 -18.95 14.79
N SER A 336 13.29 -18.69 15.42
CA SER A 336 13.52 -17.42 16.13
C SER A 336 13.58 -16.22 15.18
N ASN A 337 14.23 -16.36 14.03
CA ASN A 337 14.30 -15.28 13.03
C ASN A 337 12.92 -14.96 12.43
N LEU A 338 12.12 -16.01 12.16
CA LEU A 338 10.76 -15.84 11.67
C LEU A 338 9.88 -15.13 12.71
N ARG A 339 9.94 -15.56 13.98
CA ARG A 339 9.22 -14.91 15.08
C ARG A 339 9.56 -13.42 15.16
N HIS A 340 10.85 -13.09 15.15
CA HIS A 340 11.29 -11.69 15.19
C HIS A 340 10.74 -10.86 14.01
N LEU A 341 10.74 -11.40 12.80
CA LEU A 341 10.17 -10.72 11.64
C LEU A 341 8.66 -10.50 11.77
N LEU A 342 7.93 -11.50 12.29
CA LEU A 342 6.48 -11.39 12.49
C LEU A 342 6.12 -10.43 13.61
N ASP A 343 6.88 -10.41 14.70
CA ASP A 343 6.69 -9.49 15.82
C ASP A 343 6.94 -8.04 15.35
N GLU A 344 8.07 -7.78 14.67
CA GLU A 344 8.37 -6.46 14.10
C GLU A 344 7.32 -6.01 13.06
N THR A 345 6.79 -6.95 12.27
CA THR A 345 5.69 -6.65 11.34
C THR A 345 4.41 -6.29 12.08
N SER A 346 4.11 -7.00 13.16
CA SER A 346 2.92 -6.75 13.98
C SER A 346 3.00 -5.37 14.63
N ASP A 347 4.16 -5.01 15.19
CA ASP A 347 4.43 -3.69 15.77
C ASP A 347 4.26 -2.58 14.73
N LEU A 348 4.80 -2.78 13.52
CA LEU A 348 4.64 -1.83 12.42
C LEU A 348 3.17 -1.68 11.99
N ILE A 349 2.41 -2.76 11.91
CA ILE A 349 0.98 -2.73 11.54
C ILE A 349 0.13 -2.06 12.62
N GLU A 350 0.45 -2.28 13.90
CA GLU A 350 -0.27 -1.66 15.02
C GLU A 350 0.12 -0.19 15.25
N SER A 351 1.17 0.29 14.57
CA SER A 351 1.62 1.67 14.68
C SER A 351 0.56 2.69 14.19
N PRO A 352 0.51 3.89 14.79
CA PRO A 352 -0.34 4.99 14.31
C PRO A 352 -0.04 5.39 12.86
N GLN A 353 1.23 5.29 12.45
CA GLN A 353 1.70 5.67 11.12
C GLN A 353 1.16 4.71 10.06
N PHE A 354 1.10 3.41 10.34
CA PHE A 354 0.46 2.44 9.45
C PHE A 354 -1.00 2.82 9.18
N THR A 355 -1.77 3.10 10.23
CA THR A 355 -3.19 3.46 10.09
C THR A 355 -3.37 4.79 9.35
N HIS A 356 -2.46 5.74 9.55
CA HIS A 356 -2.48 7.00 8.83
C HIS A 356 -2.25 6.82 7.33
N ILE A 357 -1.20 6.08 6.95
CA ILE A 357 -0.87 5.83 5.53
C ILE A 357 -1.96 4.99 4.87
N LEU A 358 -2.49 3.98 5.56
CA LEU A 358 -3.63 3.21 5.08
C LEU A 358 -4.85 4.11 4.80
N SER A 359 -5.10 5.10 5.66
CA SER A 359 -6.18 6.07 5.44
C SER A 359 -5.94 6.93 4.19
N LEU A 360 -4.70 7.36 3.93
CA LEU A 360 -4.32 8.11 2.73
C LEU A 360 -4.46 7.25 1.46
N LEU A 361 -3.97 6.01 1.50
CA LEU A 361 -4.12 5.05 0.41
C LEU A 361 -5.60 4.79 0.07
N ASN A 362 -6.43 4.58 1.08
CA ASN A 362 -7.86 4.44 0.88
C ASN A 362 -8.50 5.74 0.36
N ASN A 363 -8.04 6.92 0.76
CA ASN A 363 -8.54 8.18 0.21
C ASN A 363 -8.32 8.23 -1.31
N GLU A 364 -7.11 7.96 -1.78
CA GLU A 364 -6.78 7.95 -3.21
C GLU A 364 -7.56 6.87 -3.96
N ALA A 365 -7.59 5.64 -3.44
CA ALA A 365 -8.26 4.52 -4.09
C ALA A 365 -9.78 4.75 -4.26
N PHE A 366 -10.45 5.24 -3.21
CA PHE A 366 -11.89 5.54 -3.27
C PHE A 366 -12.19 6.80 -4.09
N SER A 367 -11.35 7.84 -4.01
CA SER A 367 -11.44 9.04 -4.86
C SER A 367 -11.34 8.65 -6.34
N TYR A 368 -10.40 7.77 -6.69
CA TYR A 368 -10.24 7.30 -8.05
C TYR A 368 -11.47 6.53 -8.56
N LEU A 369 -12.09 5.68 -7.71
CA LEU A 369 -13.33 4.98 -8.09
C LEU A 369 -14.52 5.94 -8.25
N ILE A 370 -14.75 6.81 -7.26
CA ILE A 370 -15.98 7.60 -7.15
C ILE A 370 -15.89 8.92 -7.92
N ASP A 371 -14.83 9.68 -7.68
CA ASP A 371 -14.69 11.04 -8.19
C ASP A 371 -14.07 11.09 -9.59
N HIS A 372 -13.37 10.03 -10.00
CA HIS A 372 -12.82 9.89 -11.36
C HIS A 372 -13.63 8.89 -12.21
N LYS A 373 -13.62 7.58 -11.90
CA LYS A 373 -14.25 6.57 -12.77
C LYS A 373 -15.77 6.71 -12.84
N CYS A 374 -16.47 6.86 -11.72
CA CYS A 374 -17.93 7.05 -11.74
C CYS A 374 -18.31 8.39 -12.37
N ALA A 375 -17.55 9.47 -12.14
CA ALA A 375 -17.79 10.77 -12.75
C ALA A 375 -17.78 10.72 -14.29
N ILE A 376 -16.80 10.01 -14.86
CA ILE A 376 -16.68 9.84 -16.31
C ILE A 376 -17.73 8.86 -16.84
N ASP A 377 -17.81 7.67 -16.28
CA ASP A 377 -18.56 6.56 -16.88
C ASP A 377 -20.07 6.60 -16.55
N ALA A 378 -20.45 7.08 -15.37
CA ALA A 378 -21.84 7.17 -14.95
C ALA A 378 -22.41 8.58 -15.20
N PHE A 379 -21.70 9.62 -14.78
CA PHE A 379 -22.15 11.01 -14.87
C PHE A 379 -21.79 11.72 -16.19
N LYS A 380 -21.01 11.07 -17.06
CA LYS A 380 -20.59 11.59 -18.37
C LYS A 380 -19.88 12.95 -18.27
N ARG A 381 -19.12 13.17 -17.19
CA ARG A 381 -18.25 14.35 -17.09
C ARG A 381 -17.04 14.14 -18.01
N PRO A 382 -16.58 15.18 -18.74
CA PRO A 382 -15.37 15.08 -19.54
C PRO A 382 -14.17 14.74 -18.62
N PRO A 383 -13.23 13.90 -19.07
CA PRO A 383 -12.06 13.56 -18.28
C PRO A 383 -11.30 14.84 -17.93
N SER A 384 -11.10 15.09 -16.64
CA SER A 384 -10.29 16.20 -16.15
C SER A 384 -8.84 15.94 -16.56
N VAL A 385 -8.36 16.65 -17.57
CA VAL A 385 -6.92 16.70 -17.87
C VAL A 385 -6.26 17.41 -16.68
N PRO A 386 -5.23 16.84 -16.03
CA PRO A 386 -4.48 17.57 -15.02
C PRO A 386 -3.89 18.84 -15.65
N ALA A 387 -3.98 19.96 -14.92
CA ALA A 387 -3.67 21.32 -15.37
C ALA A 387 -2.20 21.59 -15.80
N THR A 388 -1.38 20.56 -15.97
CA THR A 388 0.04 20.66 -16.31
C THR A 388 0.34 20.25 -17.77
N GLN A 389 -0.65 19.80 -18.53
CA GLN A 389 -0.49 19.52 -19.97
C GLN A 389 -1.68 20.06 -20.76
N ALA A 390 -1.79 21.38 -20.87
CA ALA A 390 -2.52 21.98 -21.97
C ALA A 390 -1.59 21.96 -23.20
N PRO A 391 -1.87 21.18 -24.26
CA PRO A 391 -1.17 21.37 -25.51
C PRO A 391 -1.71 22.66 -26.14
N GLU A 392 -0.80 23.57 -26.47
CA GLU A 392 -1.10 24.71 -27.33
C GLU A 392 -1.79 24.21 -28.60
N SER A 393 -2.89 24.88 -28.93
CA SER A 393 -3.74 24.63 -30.09
C SER A 393 -2.96 24.42 -31.39
N SER A 394 -3.10 23.25 -32.01
CA SER A 394 -2.78 23.02 -33.42
C SER A 394 -4.02 22.50 -34.16
N PRO A 395 -4.57 23.22 -35.16
CA PRO A 395 -5.84 22.89 -35.80
C PRO A 395 -5.63 21.95 -36.99
N ALA A 396 -5.17 20.73 -36.75
CA ALA A 396 -5.06 19.72 -37.79
C ALA A 396 -5.07 18.31 -37.20
N ASN A 397 -6.25 17.79 -36.90
CA ASN A 397 -6.58 16.35 -36.98
C ASN A 397 -8.08 16.18 -36.75
N MET A 398 -8.85 16.56 -37.77
CA MET A 398 -10.30 16.44 -37.82
C MET A 398 -10.66 15.34 -38.83
N PHE A 399 -10.37 14.07 -38.54
CA PHE A 399 -10.92 12.93 -39.26
C PHE A 399 -10.81 11.65 -38.43
N SER A 400 -11.89 11.23 -37.76
CA SER A 400 -12.43 9.85 -37.81
C SER A 400 -13.66 9.69 -36.90
N SER A 401 -14.83 9.72 -37.55
CA SER A 401 -16.05 8.94 -37.34
C SER A 401 -16.80 8.91 -35.98
N SER A 402 -17.98 9.56 -36.04
CA SER A 402 -19.24 9.22 -35.38
C SER A 402 -19.35 9.35 -33.86
N ALA A 403 -18.94 10.49 -33.31
CA ALA A 403 -19.51 10.97 -32.05
C ALA A 403 -20.72 11.86 -32.36
N THR A 404 -21.91 11.44 -31.92
CA THR A 404 -23.06 12.35 -31.83
C THR A 404 -22.69 13.47 -30.88
N VAL A 405 -22.35 14.64 -31.44
CA VAL A 405 -22.06 15.86 -30.70
C VAL A 405 -23.36 16.34 -30.05
N ILE A 406 -23.56 15.97 -28.78
CA ILE A 406 -24.54 16.65 -27.93
C ILE A 406 -23.92 18.00 -27.56
N PRO A 407 -24.58 19.15 -27.82
CA PRO A 407 -24.05 20.45 -27.43
C PRO A 407 -23.79 20.52 -25.92
N SER A 408 -22.57 20.93 -25.56
CA SER A 408 -22.03 21.04 -24.19
C SER A 408 -22.76 22.04 -23.29
N ASP A 409 -23.78 22.73 -23.79
CA ASP A 409 -24.50 23.82 -23.10
C ASP A 409 -25.77 23.36 -22.36
N SER A 410 -25.99 22.06 -22.20
CA SER A 410 -27.26 21.53 -21.65
C SER A 410 -27.11 20.57 -20.46
N GLN A 411 -25.92 20.45 -19.86
CA GLN A 411 -25.77 19.58 -18.68
C GLN A 411 -26.14 20.38 -17.41
N PRO A 412 -27.16 19.94 -16.64
CA PRO A 412 -27.53 20.63 -15.40
C PRO A 412 -26.33 20.61 -14.43
N PRO A 413 -26.19 21.64 -13.56
CA PRO A 413 -25.03 21.81 -12.68
C PRO A 413 -24.76 20.59 -11.79
N ASN A 414 -25.79 19.80 -11.49
CA ASN A 414 -25.69 18.50 -10.81
C ASN A 414 -26.46 17.44 -11.60
N PRO A 415 -25.81 16.73 -12.56
CA PRO A 415 -26.46 15.66 -13.29
C PRO A 415 -26.84 14.55 -12.30
N LYS A 416 -28.09 14.10 -12.39
CA LYS A 416 -28.58 12.95 -11.64
C LYS A 416 -28.58 11.73 -12.53
N VAL A 417 -28.18 10.59 -11.99
CA VAL A 417 -28.10 9.32 -12.69
C VAL A 417 -28.71 8.23 -11.83
N LYS A 418 -29.40 7.28 -12.46
CA LYS A 418 -29.95 6.11 -11.77
C LYS A 418 -28.84 5.35 -11.04
N LEU A 419 -29.08 4.99 -9.78
CA LEU A 419 -28.13 4.18 -8.99
C LEU A 419 -27.73 2.91 -9.74
N ALA A 420 -28.65 2.24 -10.43
CA ALA A 420 -28.37 1.07 -11.28
C ALA A 420 -27.25 1.28 -12.31
N THR A 421 -27.12 2.49 -12.88
CA THR A 421 -26.02 2.81 -13.82
C THR A 421 -24.68 2.87 -13.09
N ILE A 422 -24.66 3.45 -11.90
CA ILE A 422 -23.47 3.54 -11.05
C ILE A 422 -23.05 2.13 -10.60
N LEU A 423 -24.00 1.28 -10.20
CA LEU A 423 -23.72 -0.12 -9.85
C LEU A 423 -23.09 -0.88 -11.03
N ALA A 424 -23.52 -0.64 -12.27
CA ALA A 424 -22.90 -1.24 -13.45
C ALA A 424 -21.46 -0.78 -13.65
N VAL A 425 -21.15 0.51 -13.41
CA VAL A 425 -19.78 1.04 -13.45
C VAL A 425 -18.93 0.42 -12.35
N VAL A 426 -19.40 0.46 -11.09
CA VAL A 426 -18.68 -0.10 -9.93
C VAL A 426 -18.41 -1.60 -10.13
N SER A 427 -19.36 -2.36 -10.68
CA SER A 427 -19.18 -3.78 -10.99
C SER A 427 -18.15 -4.03 -12.09
N ARG A 428 -18.05 -3.15 -13.10
CA ARG A 428 -16.98 -3.24 -14.10
C ARG A 428 -15.63 -2.90 -13.48
N GLN A 429 -15.59 -1.83 -12.69
CA GLN A 429 -14.38 -1.37 -12.02
C GLN A 429 -13.85 -2.39 -11.01
N SER A 430 -14.67 -3.26 -10.42
CA SER A 430 -14.18 -4.34 -9.54
C SER A 430 -13.14 -5.23 -10.23
N HIS A 431 -13.34 -5.54 -11.52
CA HIS A 431 -12.37 -6.33 -12.28
C HIS A 431 -11.07 -5.56 -12.53
N THR A 432 -11.17 -4.24 -12.79
CA THR A 432 -10.00 -3.38 -13.00
C THR A 432 -9.21 -3.17 -11.70
N ILE A 433 -9.89 -3.01 -10.56
CA ILE A 433 -9.24 -2.88 -9.24
C ILE A 433 -8.38 -4.12 -8.96
N GLY A 434 -8.94 -5.31 -9.20
CA GLY A 434 -8.27 -6.59 -8.98
C GLY A 434 -7.32 -7.05 -10.11
N GLN A 435 -7.11 -6.24 -11.13
CA GLN A 435 -6.31 -6.64 -12.29
C GLN A 435 -4.81 -6.58 -11.96
N GLY A 436 -4.18 -7.75 -11.83
CA GLY A 436 -2.72 -7.87 -11.63
C GLY A 436 -1.93 -8.28 -12.88
N SER A 437 -2.57 -8.96 -13.84
CA SER A 437 -1.85 -9.64 -14.95
C SER A 437 -1.36 -8.73 -16.07
N ASN A 438 -1.93 -7.52 -16.20
CA ASN A 438 -1.56 -6.54 -17.23
C ASN A 438 -1.21 -5.21 -16.57
N PRO A 439 0.04 -5.01 -16.11
CA PRO A 439 0.48 -3.71 -15.60
C PRO A 439 0.40 -2.61 -16.68
N PRO A 440 0.16 -1.35 -16.29
CA PRO A 440 -0.04 -0.87 -14.92
C PRO A 440 -1.48 -1.08 -14.40
N ASN A 441 -1.63 -1.34 -13.10
CA ASN A 441 -2.92 -1.24 -12.42
C ASN A 441 -3.16 0.23 -12.04
N GLU A 442 -4.17 0.85 -12.64
CA GLU A 442 -4.43 2.29 -12.50
C GLU A 442 -4.75 2.72 -11.06
N TYR A 443 -5.35 1.84 -10.24
CA TYR A 443 -5.65 2.13 -8.84
C TYR A 443 -4.37 2.12 -8.00
N LEU A 444 -3.52 1.11 -8.22
CA LEU A 444 -2.23 1.03 -7.54
C LEU A 444 -1.33 2.22 -7.93
N SER A 445 -1.30 2.58 -9.22
CA SER A 445 -0.55 3.76 -9.68
C SER A 445 -1.08 5.06 -9.06
N ALA A 446 -2.40 5.25 -8.99
CA ALA A 446 -2.99 6.42 -8.34
C ALA A 446 -2.61 6.50 -6.85
N MET A 447 -2.57 5.36 -6.15
CA MET A 447 -2.16 5.29 -4.75
C MET A 447 -0.67 5.59 -4.55
N GLU A 448 0.20 5.04 -5.39
CA GLU A 448 1.66 5.26 -5.32
C GLU A 448 2.05 6.70 -5.68
N GLU A 449 1.37 7.30 -6.67
CA GLU A 449 1.61 8.70 -7.06
C GLU A 449 1.00 9.71 -6.07
N GLY A 450 -0.18 9.38 -5.53
CA GLY A 450 -0.92 10.28 -4.64
C GLY A 450 -0.42 10.31 -3.19
N VAL A 451 0.21 9.24 -2.70
CA VAL A 451 0.61 9.09 -1.29
C VAL A 451 2.14 9.03 -1.15
N ARG A 452 2.78 10.19 -1.07
CA ARG A 452 4.25 10.29 -0.89
C ARG A 452 4.72 9.70 0.44
N GLU A 453 3.85 9.74 1.44
CA GLU A 453 4.05 9.16 2.76
C GLU A 453 4.29 7.64 2.72
N LEU A 454 3.82 6.94 1.67
CA LEU A 454 4.06 5.52 1.48
C LEU A 454 5.55 5.23 1.25
N GLU A 455 6.21 6.01 0.40
CA GLU A 455 7.64 5.85 0.13
C GLU A 455 8.48 6.26 1.34
N ALA A 456 8.10 7.35 2.02
CA ALA A 456 8.75 7.77 3.26
C ALA A 456 8.68 6.67 4.34
N PHE A 457 7.52 6.05 4.52
CA PHE A 457 7.33 4.93 5.44
C PHE A 457 8.18 3.72 5.04
N ALA A 458 8.17 3.34 3.77
CA ALA A 458 9.01 2.27 3.26
C ALA A 458 10.50 2.54 3.53
N ALA A 459 10.97 3.78 3.33
CA ALA A 459 12.34 4.18 3.60
C ALA A 459 12.70 4.09 5.10
N VAL A 460 11.78 4.47 5.99
CA VAL A 460 11.96 4.32 7.44
C VAL A 460 12.03 2.83 7.83
N VAL A 461 11.13 1.99 7.33
CA VAL A 461 11.16 0.54 7.59
C VAL A 461 12.43 -0.11 7.05
N TYR A 462 12.88 0.30 5.87
CA TYR A 462 14.11 -0.21 5.26
C TYR A 462 15.37 0.23 6.00
N SER A 463 15.34 1.37 6.71
CA SER A 463 16.52 1.98 7.34
C SER A 463 16.55 1.99 8.86
N SER A 464 15.46 1.61 9.52
CA SER A 464 15.41 1.45 10.97
C SER A 464 16.46 0.43 11.44
N ASN A 465 17.02 0.63 12.62
CA ASN A 465 17.95 -0.29 13.28
C ASN A 465 19.33 -0.53 12.61
N PHE A 466 19.67 0.15 11.50
CA PHE A 466 21.03 0.08 10.93
C PHE A 466 22.15 0.45 11.93
N GLY A 467 21.86 1.25 12.95
CA GLY A 467 22.85 1.70 13.95
C GLY A 467 23.13 0.72 15.10
N LEU A 468 22.25 -0.25 15.35
CA LEU A 468 22.37 -1.18 16.48
C LEU A 468 23.05 -2.51 16.10
N GLU A 469 22.98 -2.91 14.84
CA GLU A 469 23.44 -4.23 14.37
C GLU A 469 24.83 -4.23 13.70
N VAL A 470 25.44 -3.06 13.47
CA VAL A 470 26.82 -3.00 12.96
C VAL A 470 27.77 -3.20 14.15
N PRO A 471 28.52 -4.32 14.24
CA PRO A 471 29.51 -4.48 15.29
C PRO A 471 30.58 -3.41 15.08
N SER A 472 30.72 -2.45 16.01
CA SER A 472 31.84 -1.52 15.98
C SER A 472 33.16 -2.32 16.08
N PRO A 473 34.04 -2.26 15.07
CA PRO A 473 35.34 -2.89 15.16
C PRO A 473 36.24 -1.96 16.00
N GLY A 474 36.24 -2.17 17.32
CA GLY A 474 37.13 -1.49 18.26
C GLY A 474 36.39 -0.63 19.28
N GLY A 475 36.53 -1.00 20.56
CA GLY A 475 35.95 -0.27 21.68
C GLY A 475 36.56 1.12 21.91
N SER A 476 35.76 1.98 22.56
CA SER A 476 36.04 3.37 22.97
C SER A 476 36.04 4.35 21.79
N VAL A 477 35.14 5.31 21.63
CA VAL A 477 34.62 6.32 22.58
C VAL A 477 33.22 6.76 22.11
N GLY A 478 32.32 7.06 23.06
CA GLY A 478 30.96 7.54 22.78
C GLY A 478 30.88 8.77 21.87
N GLY A 479 29.91 8.72 20.96
CA GLY A 479 29.54 9.82 20.07
C GLY A 479 28.12 9.59 19.56
N SER A 480 27.14 10.13 20.29
CA SER A 480 25.75 10.22 19.85
C SER A 480 25.68 10.96 18.52
N PHE A 481 25.12 10.33 17.49
CA PHE A 481 24.89 10.94 16.18
C PHE A 481 23.65 11.83 16.25
N VAL A 482 23.82 13.06 16.78
CA VAL A 482 22.80 14.12 16.67
C VAL A 482 23.30 15.16 15.68
N VAL A 483 22.65 15.21 14.53
CA VAL A 483 22.80 16.28 13.53
C VAL A 483 21.97 17.47 14.00
N VAL A 484 22.62 18.60 14.30
CA VAL A 484 21.99 19.93 14.38
C VAL A 484 22.71 20.85 13.37
N PRO A 485 22.00 21.58 12.49
CA PRO A 485 22.63 22.49 11.54
C PRO A 485 23.10 23.79 12.23
N PRO A 486 24.07 24.54 11.64
CA PRO A 486 24.70 25.65 12.33
C PRO A 486 23.85 26.93 12.24
N SER A 487 23.33 27.40 13.37
CA SER A 487 22.89 28.79 13.53
C SER A 487 24.08 29.66 13.92
N VAL A 488 24.26 30.76 13.18
CA VAL A 488 25.29 31.77 13.40
C VAL A 488 24.88 32.64 14.59
N GLU A 489 25.67 32.68 15.67
CA GLU A 489 25.66 33.86 16.54
C GLU A 489 26.96 34.10 17.34
N LYS A 490 27.26 35.39 17.50
CA LYS A 490 28.49 35.98 18.04
C LYS A 490 28.59 35.83 19.57
N GLN A 491 29.81 35.63 20.04
CA GLN A 491 30.20 35.64 21.47
C GLN A 491 30.15 37.03 22.12
N ALA A 492 29.80 37.04 23.42
CA ALA A 492 30.50 37.84 24.44
C ALA A 492 30.44 37.11 25.81
N PRO A 493 31.45 37.23 26.70
CA PRO A 493 31.63 36.36 27.88
C PRO A 493 31.38 37.07 29.23
N THR A 494 31.17 36.30 30.31
CA THR A 494 31.65 36.54 31.71
C THR A 494 31.19 35.40 32.66
N PRO A 495 31.81 35.21 33.87
CA PRO A 495 32.21 33.88 34.36
C PRO A 495 31.69 33.48 35.77
N GLU A 496 32.17 32.30 36.23
CA GLU A 496 32.22 31.78 37.63
C GLU A 496 30.88 31.28 38.21
N GLU A 497 30.76 30.17 38.97
CA GLU A 497 31.67 29.58 39.96
C GLU A 497 31.20 28.17 40.40
N THR A 498 32.15 27.42 40.99
CA THR A 498 32.02 26.33 42.00
C THR A 498 31.59 24.88 41.67
N LYS A 499 32.44 24.01 42.21
CA LYS A 499 32.43 22.54 42.31
C LYS A 499 31.41 22.07 43.36
N ASP A 500 30.84 20.88 43.18
CA ASP A 500 30.92 19.86 44.24
C ASP A 500 30.76 18.43 43.71
N ALA A 501 31.41 17.50 44.41
CA ALA A 501 31.58 16.11 44.03
C ALA A 501 30.67 15.16 44.82
N GLY A 502 30.11 14.17 44.12
CA GLY A 502 30.00 12.79 44.60
C GLY A 502 28.75 12.39 45.39
N SER A 503 27.88 11.61 44.74
CA SER A 503 27.35 10.37 45.32
C SER A 503 26.83 9.45 44.23
N VAL A 504 27.36 8.24 44.21
CA VAL A 504 27.05 7.13 43.30
C VAL A 504 25.63 6.61 43.59
N GLY A 505 24.76 6.65 42.58
CA GLY A 505 23.47 5.96 42.55
C GLY A 505 23.47 4.96 41.40
N ILE A 506 23.27 3.69 41.73
CA ILE A 506 23.07 2.60 40.78
C ILE A 506 21.72 2.85 40.09
N ALA A 507 21.73 3.13 38.79
CA ALA A 507 20.52 3.26 37.98
C ALA A 507 20.41 2.04 37.06
N GLU A 508 19.25 1.40 37.13
CA GLU A 508 18.78 0.32 36.27
C GLU A 508 18.92 0.70 34.79
N ALA A 509 19.35 -0.26 33.97
CA ALA A 509 19.40 -0.12 32.52
C ALA A 509 17.96 -0.07 31.98
N GLN A 510 17.50 1.13 31.61
CA GLN A 510 16.35 1.30 30.73
C GLN A 510 16.80 1.02 29.29
N GLU A 511 16.12 0.10 28.63
CA GLU A 511 16.17 -0.08 27.18
C GLU A 511 15.78 1.27 26.53
N GLU A 512 16.70 1.87 25.77
CA GLU A 512 16.42 3.09 25.01
C GLU A 512 15.54 2.73 23.81
N GLU A 513 14.23 2.88 23.99
CA GLU A 513 13.23 2.92 22.92
C GLU A 513 13.61 4.07 21.94
N ILE A 514 14.21 3.72 20.80
CA ILE A 514 14.56 4.73 19.79
C ILE A 514 13.26 5.22 19.14
N ASN A 515 13.03 6.51 19.31
CA ASN A 515 11.80 7.22 18.97
C ASN A 515 11.50 7.18 17.44
N PHE A 516 10.73 6.19 17.00
CA PHE A 516 10.21 6.04 15.63
C PHE A 516 9.57 7.34 15.13
N GLU A 517 8.91 8.11 16.00
CA GLU A 517 8.32 9.41 15.65
C GLU A 517 9.37 10.45 15.24
N SER A 518 10.58 10.39 15.82
CA SER A 518 11.67 11.29 15.43
C SER A 518 12.28 10.94 14.07
N ALA A 519 12.39 9.65 13.74
CA ALA A 519 12.83 9.21 12.42
C ALA A 519 11.78 9.54 11.35
N TRP A 520 10.51 9.37 11.70
CA TRP A 520 9.36 9.76 10.87
C TRP A 520 9.35 11.27 10.57
N GLY A 521 9.43 12.13 11.59
CA GLY A 521 9.42 13.58 11.38
C GLY A 521 10.55 14.07 10.47
N LYS A 522 11.74 13.45 10.56
CA LYS A 522 12.86 13.77 9.67
C LYS A 522 12.66 13.29 8.24
N ALA A 523 12.00 12.14 8.04
CA ALA A 523 11.69 11.61 6.72
C ALA A 523 10.65 12.45 5.99
N THR A 524 9.62 12.95 6.70
CA THR A 524 8.62 13.85 6.13
C THR A 524 9.17 15.24 5.81
N ASP A 525 10.15 15.73 6.56
CA ASP A 525 10.74 17.07 6.35
C ASP A 525 11.82 17.10 5.25
N ALA A 526 12.38 15.95 4.88
CA ALA A 526 13.47 15.83 3.90
C ALA A 526 12.98 15.61 2.45
N MET A 527 11.67 15.36 2.26
CA MET A 527 10.99 15.20 0.98
C MET A 527 10.14 16.42 0.66
#